data_AF-A0A0P7V7G5-F1
#
_entry.id   AF-A0A0P7V7G5-F1
#
_cell.length_a   1.000
_cell.length_b   1.000
_cell.length_c   1.000
_cell.angle_alpha   90.00
_cell.angle_beta   90.00
_cell.angle_gamma   90.00
#
_symmetry.space_group_name_H-M   'P 1'
#
loop_
_entity.id
_entity.type
_entity.pdbx_description
1 polymer ?
#
loop_
_entity_poly.entity_id
_entity_poly.type
_entity_poly.pdbx_seq_one_letter_code
_entity_poly.pdbx_strand_id
1 'polypeptide(L)'
;MSLRSLAARVARLEPIPVVRRVPHVIEVRLGETVDDAFARLLDEFGAIPAHHAFIVVPEQPVDPDEIAAVDERIAERQAALLASVRTPPDELTH
;
A
#
# COMPACT_ATOMS: atom_id res chain seq x y z
N MET A 1 14.02 2.02 -37.53
CA MET A 1 12.62 2.36 -37.17
C MET A 1 12.28 3.73 -37.72
N SER A 2 11.06 3.94 -38.22
CA SER A 2 10.66 5.18 -38.89
C SER A 2 10.03 6.17 -37.90
N LEU A 3 10.26 7.46 -38.10
CA LEU A 3 9.61 8.52 -37.30
C LEU A 3 8.08 8.42 -37.32
N ARG A 4 7.50 7.87 -38.40
CA ARG A 4 6.05 7.61 -38.48
C ARG A 4 5.57 6.50 -37.54
N SER A 5 6.38 5.46 -37.32
CA SER A 5 6.01 4.40 -36.36
C SER A 5 6.14 4.86 -34.92
N LEU A 6 7.07 5.79 -34.64
CA LEU A 6 7.19 6.42 -33.33
C LEU A 6 5.98 7.33 -33.05
N ALA A 7 5.60 8.18 -34.01
CA ALA A 7 4.44 9.07 -33.88
C ALA A 7 3.12 8.30 -33.68
N ALA A 8 2.92 7.20 -34.42
CA ALA A 8 1.75 6.34 -34.24
C ALA A 8 1.74 5.60 -32.89
N ARG A 9 2.91 5.27 -32.32
CA ARG A 9 3.02 4.73 -30.95
C ARG A 9 2.69 5.78 -29.90
N VAL A 10 3.22 6.99 -30.05
CA VAL A 10 2.94 8.11 -29.13
C VAL A 10 1.45 8.48 -29.14
N ALA A 11 0.84 8.58 -30.33
CA ALA A 11 -0.59 8.83 -30.47
C ALA A 11 -1.49 7.70 -29.91
N ARG A 12 -0.96 6.47 -29.77
CA ARG A 12 -1.65 5.36 -29.08
C ARG A 12 -1.54 5.44 -27.56
N LEU A 13 -0.51 6.14 -27.06
CA LEU A 13 -0.21 6.28 -25.64
C LEU A 13 -0.81 7.56 -25.03
N GLU A 14 -1.39 8.45 -25.84
CA GLU A 14 -2.08 9.67 -25.38
C GLU A 14 -3.53 9.74 -25.89
N PRO A 15 -4.49 10.19 -25.06
CA PRO A 15 -4.74 9.81 -23.69
C PRO A 15 -5.87 8.76 -23.69
N ILE A 16 -5.56 7.52 -23.27
CA ILE A 16 -6.57 6.84 -22.45
C ILE A 16 -6.85 7.83 -21.32
N PRO A 17 -8.12 8.17 -21.00
CA PRO A 17 -8.40 8.99 -19.84
C PRO A 17 -7.90 8.21 -18.63
N VAL A 18 -6.61 8.37 -18.31
CA VAL A 18 -6.06 8.08 -17.00
C VAL A 18 -6.80 9.08 -16.17
N VAL A 19 -7.91 8.62 -15.62
CA VAL A 19 -8.61 9.29 -14.55
C VAL A 19 -7.51 9.63 -13.57
N ARG A 20 -7.05 10.89 -13.56
CA ARG A 20 -6.06 11.44 -12.63
C ARG A 20 -6.71 11.54 -11.25
N ARG A 21 -7.31 10.45 -10.78
CA ARG A 21 -7.70 10.29 -9.38
C ARG A 21 -6.42 9.89 -8.70
N VAL A 22 -5.73 10.87 -8.15
CA VAL A 22 -4.67 10.62 -7.20
C VAL A 22 -5.33 9.87 -6.04
N PRO A 23 -4.94 8.62 -5.75
CA PRO A 23 -5.49 7.91 -4.62
C PRO A 23 -5.13 8.67 -3.34
N HIS A 24 -6.07 8.78 -2.42
CA HIS A 24 -5.75 9.32 -1.10
C HIS A 24 -5.04 8.24 -0.30
N VAL A 25 -3.86 8.58 0.22
CA VAL A 25 -3.12 7.73 1.14
C VAL A 25 -3.60 8.07 2.54
N ILE A 26 -4.06 7.05 3.27
CA ILE A 26 -4.44 7.16 4.68
C ILE A 26 -3.37 6.44 5.47
N GLU A 27 -2.60 7.22 6.23
CA GLU A 27 -1.60 6.69 7.16
C GLU A 27 -2.28 6.34 8.48
N VAL A 28 -2.14 5.09 8.92
CA VAL A 28 -2.67 4.59 10.19
C VAL A 28 -1.56 4.57 11.22
N ARG A 29 -1.71 5.36 12.29
CA ARG A 29 -0.71 5.47 13.36
C ARG A 29 -0.62 4.19 14.19
N LEU A 30 0.48 4.02 14.91
CA LEU A 30 0.64 2.90 15.83
C LEU A 30 -0.41 2.98 16.96
N GLY A 31 -1.24 1.94 17.08
CA GLY A 31 -2.34 1.90 18.06
C GLY A 31 -3.63 2.60 17.60
N GLU A 32 -3.64 3.22 16.41
CA GLU A 32 -4.83 3.77 15.75
C GLU A 32 -5.55 2.67 14.96
N THR A 33 -6.89 2.69 14.95
CA THR A 33 -7.65 1.81 14.06
C THR A 33 -7.83 2.45 12.68
N VAL A 34 -8.19 1.64 11.69
CA VAL A 34 -8.50 2.17 10.34
C VAL A 34 -9.65 3.18 10.39
N ASP A 35 -10.68 2.92 11.19
CA ASP A 35 -11.84 3.80 11.31
C ASP A 35 -11.46 5.15 11.94
N ASP A 36 -10.57 5.15 12.93
CA ASP A 36 -10.03 6.36 13.55
C ASP A 36 -9.23 7.19 12.53
N ALA A 37 -8.41 6.54 11.70
CA ALA A 37 -7.64 7.19 10.65
C ALA A 37 -8.55 7.82 9.57
N PHE A 38 -9.66 7.16 9.23
CA PHE A 38 -10.68 7.71 8.32
C PHE A 38 -11.42 8.90 8.95
N ALA A 39 -11.79 8.82 10.23
CA ALA A 39 -12.44 9.92 10.94
C ALA A 39 -11.55 11.17 10.97
N ARG A 40 -10.25 10.99 11.27
CA ARG A 40 -9.26 12.07 11.22
C ARG A 40 -9.14 12.71 9.83
N LEU A 41 -9.10 11.89 8.78
CA LEU A 41 -9.05 12.39 7.40
C LEU A 41 -10.32 13.20 7.06
N LEU A 42 -11.49 12.76 7.51
CA LEU A 42 -12.76 13.46 7.32
C LEU A 42 -12.81 14.78 8.10
N ASP A 43 -12.27 14.82 9.31
CA ASP A 43 -12.18 16.05 10.10
C ASP A 43 -11.22 17.08 9.44
N GLU A 44 -10.11 16.62 8.85
CA GLU A 44 -9.09 17.47 8.23
C GLU A 44 -9.53 18.02 6.86
N PHE A 45 -10.12 17.18 6.01
CA PHE A 45 -10.45 17.52 4.62
C PHE A 45 -11.95 17.70 4.37
N GLY A 46 -12.79 17.45 5.37
CA GLY A 46 -14.25 17.47 5.23
C GLY A 46 -14.75 16.28 4.42
N ALA A 47 -15.55 16.55 3.39
CA ALA A 47 -16.19 15.50 2.59
C ALA A 47 -15.23 14.92 1.54
N ILE A 48 -14.95 13.62 1.63
CA ILE A 48 -14.19 12.92 0.59
C ILE A 48 -15.15 12.39 -0.48
N PRO A 49 -14.92 12.65 -1.78
CA PRO A 49 -15.80 12.16 -2.83
C PRO A 49 -15.82 10.63 -2.88
N ALA A 50 -17.02 10.04 -2.96
CA ALA A 50 -17.26 8.58 -2.93
C ALA A 50 -16.58 7.77 -4.06
N HIS A 51 -15.94 8.44 -5.02
CA HIS A 51 -15.29 7.83 -6.17
C HIS A 51 -13.76 7.82 -6.09
N HIS A 52 -13.19 8.25 -4.97
CA HIS A 52 -11.75 8.23 -4.73
C HIS A 52 -11.30 6.84 -4.27
N ALA A 53 -10.18 6.39 -4.83
CA ALA A 53 -9.50 5.21 -4.35
C ALA A 53 -8.69 5.59 -3.09
N PHE A 54 -8.81 4.80 -2.04
CA PHE A 54 -8.02 4.95 -0.82
C PHE A 54 -6.94 3.88 -0.77
N ILE A 55 -5.73 4.27 -0.39
CA ILE A 55 -4.65 3.36 -0.07
C ILE A 55 -4.39 3.52 1.42
N VAL A 56 -4.68 2.49 2.19
CA VAL A 56 -4.41 2.47 3.63
C VAL A 56 -3.00 1.92 3.83
N VAL A 57 -2.14 2.70 4.46
CA VAL A 57 -0.77 2.30 4.80
C VAL A 57 -0.55 2.53 6.29
N PRO A 58 0.29 1.73 6.97
CA PRO A 58 0.77 2.11 8.28
C PRO A 58 1.59 3.41 8.17
N GLU A 59 1.45 4.30 9.15
CA GLU A 59 2.33 5.46 9.31
C GLU A 59 3.77 4.97 9.41
N GLN A 60 4.68 5.64 8.69
CA GLN A 60 6.09 5.30 8.78
C GLN A 60 6.62 5.80 10.12
N PRO A 61 7.11 4.91 11.01
CA PRO A 61 7.63 5.34 12.31
C PRO A 61 8.84 6.26 12.09
N VAL A 62 8.82 7.40 12.79
CA VAL A 62 9.90 8.40 12.78
C VAL A 62 10.74 8.33 14.05
N ASP A 63 10.19 7.75 15.12
CA ASP A 63 10.92 7.54 16.38
C ASP A 63 11.86 6.32 16.27
N PRO A 64 13.14 6.44 16.64
CA PRO A 64 14.09 5.33 16.60
C PRO A 64 13.65 4.08 17.38
N ASP A 65 12.97 4.25 18.51
CA ASP A 65 12.50 3.13 19.34
C ASP A 65 11.31 2.42 18.67
N GLU A 66 10.43 3.17 18.00
CA GLU A 66 9.33 2.62 17.21
C GLU A 66 9.83 1.88 15.97
N ILE A 67 10.85 2.42 15.28
CA ILE A 67 11.50 1.76 14.15
C ILE A 67 12.06 0.41 14.60
N ALA A 68 12.78 0.37 15.72
CA ALA A 68 13.35 -0.87 16.25
C ALA A 68 12.27 -1.91 16.58
N ALA A 69 11.14 -1.49 17.16
CA ALA A 69 10.02 -2.38 17.47
C ALA A 69 9.33 -2.94 16.21
N VAL A 70 9.23 -2.14 15.14
CA VAL A 70 8.70 -2.60 13.84
C VAL A 70 9.65 -3.59 13.17
N ASP A 71 10.95 -3.30 13.17
CA ASP A 71 11.97 -4.19 12.59
C ASP A 71 12.00 -5.56 13.30
N GLU A 72 11.89 -5.57 14.63
CA GLU A 72 11.81 -6.81 15.42
C GLU A 72 10.59 -7.66 14.99
N ARG A 73 9.41 -7.04 14.87
CA ARG A 73 8.19 -7.72 14.40
C ARG A 73 8.32 -8.24 12.97
N ILE A 74 8.97 -7.48 12.08
CA ILE A 74 9.24 -7.93 10.71
C ILE A 74 10.14 -9.17 10.73
N ALA A 75 11.22 -9.15 11.52
CA ALA A 75 12.15 -10.26 11.64
C ALA A 75 11.46 -11.53 12.18
N GLU A 76 10.63 -11.40 13.23
CA GLU A 76 9.82 -12.51 13.76
C GLU A 76 8.90 -13.10 12.70
N ARG A 77 8.20 -12.24 11.95
CA ARG A 77 7.26 -12.69 10.92
C ARG A 77 7.98 -13.36 9.75
N GLN A 78 9.13 -12.84 9.34
CA GLN A 78 9.97 -13.46 8.32
C GLN A 78 10.51 -14.82 8.77
N ALA A 79 10.95 -14.94 10.03
CA ALA A 79 11.39 -16.21 10.61
C ALA A 79 10.25 -17.25 10.62
N ALA A 80 9.03 -16.84 11.01
CA ALA A 80 7.85 -17.71 10.99
C ALA A 80 7.49 -18.15 9.56
N LEU A 81 7.55 -17.25 8.57
CA LEU A 81 7.31 -17.59 7.17
C LEU A 81 8.37 -18.57 6.64
N LEU A 82 9.64 -18.34 6.91
CA LEU A 82 10.72 -19.24 6.50
C LEU A 82 10.60 -20.63 7.16
N ALA A 83 10.15 -20.69 8.41
CA ALA A 83 9.86 -21.96 9.08
C ALA A 83 8.69 -22.70 8.39
N SER A 84 7.62 -21.99 8.02
CA SER A 84 6.46 -22.58 7.34
C SER A 84 6.76 -23.11 5.93
N VAL A 85 7.74 -22.51 5.23
CA VAL A 85 8.16 -22.94 3.89
C VAL A 85 9.12 -24.13 3.94
N ARG A 86 9.80 -24.36 5.07
CA ARG A 86 10.69 -25.51 5.27
C ARG A 86 9.95 -26.80 5.66
N THR A 87 8.64 -26.72 5.94
CA THR A 87 7.79 -27.90 6.10
C THR A 87 7.40 -28.43 4.72
N PRO A 88 7.86 -29.63 4.31
CA PRO A 88 7.43 -30.22 3.05
C PRO A 88 5.91 -30.49 3.07
N PRO A 89 5.24 -30.45 1.91
CA PRO A 89 3.77 -30.54 1.81
C PRO A 89 3.15 -31.89 2.22
N ASP A 90 3.94 -32.86 2.70
CA ASP A 90 3.46 -34.19 3.08
C ASP A 90 2.90 -34.29 4.51
N GLU A 91 2.98 -33.23 5.33
CA GLU A 91 2.52 -33.27 6.74
C GLU A 91 1.24 -32.45 7.03
N LEU A 92 0.60 -31.85 6.01
CA LEU A 92 -0.63 -31.05 6.19
C LEU A 92 -1.94 -31.85 6.00
N THR A 93 -1.88 -33.19 6.00
CA THR A 93 -3.08 -34.04 5.95
C THR A 93 -3.15 -34.97 7.16
N HIS A 94 -3.59 -34.43 8.30
CA HIS A 94 -4.22 -35.21 9.37
C HIS A 94 -5.29 -34.37 10.07
#